data_AF-A0A0L8I1G0-F1
#
_entry.id   AF-A0A0L8I1G0-F1
#
_cell.length_a   1.000
_cell.length_b   1.000
_cell.length_c   1.000
_cell.angle_alpha   90.00
_cell.angle_beta   90.00
_cell.angle_gamma   90.00
#
_symmetry.space_group_name_H-M   'P 1'
#
loop_
_entity.id
_entity.type
_entity.pdbx_description
1 polymer ?
#
loop_
_entity_poly.entity_id
_entity_poly.type
_entity_poly.pdbx_seq_one_letter_code
_entity_poly.pdbx_strand_id
1 'polypeptide(L)'
;AFKTFWNLDKANVSVDRNCALPMETIQSLPELKVNPFQDRICQVFSTNDNGALTFEDFLDMLSVFNDKSTLETKLEYAFRIY
;
A
#
# COMPACT_ATOMS: atom_id res chain seq x y z
N ALA A 1 -0.58 10.11 4.98
CA ALA A 1 -0.43 9.54 3.62
C ALA A 1 0.86 10.01 2.96
N PHE A 2 0.90 11.19 2.29
CA PHE A 2 2.09 11.63 1.53
C PHE A 2 3.39 11.75 2.35
N LYS A 3 3.33 12.31 3.58
CA LYS A 3 4.52 12.38 4.47
C LYS A 3 5.08 11.02 4.86
N THR A 4 4.20 10.02 5.03
CA THR A 4 4.59 8.65 5.39
C THR A 4 5.30 7.98 4.21
N PHE A 5 4.72 8.08 3.01
CA PHE A 5 5.30 7.56 1.78
C PHE A 5 6.64 8.23 1.43
N TRP A 6 6.75 9.55 1.62
CA TRP A 6 8.01 10.26 1.39
C TRP A 6 9.10 9.90 2.42
N ASN A 7 8.73 9.62 3.67
CA ASN A 7 9.69 9.20 4.69
C ASN A 7 10.17 7.76 4.50
N LEU A 8 9.40 6.91 3.83
CA LEU A 8 9.76 5.51 3.54
C LEU A 8 10.93 5.40 2.55
N ASP A 9 10.91 6.20 1.49
CA ASP A 9 12.00 6.24 0.53
C ASP A 9 12.18 7.64 -0.06
N LYS A 10 12.90 8.47 0.70
CA LYS A 10 13.15 9.87 0.35
C LYS A 10 13.98 10.01 -0.92
N ALA A 11 14.80 9.00 -1.25
CA ALA A 11 15.72 9.03 -2.37
C ALA A 11 14.99 8.79 -3.70
N ASN A 12 14.11 7.78 -3.75
CA ASN A 12 13.37 7.46 -4.98
C ASN A 12 12.19 8.41 -5.22
N VAL A 13 11.42 8.76 -4.19
CA VAL A 13 10.24 9.63 -4.31
C VAL A 13 10.59 11.07 -4.69
N SER A 14 11.81 11.53 -4.37
CA SER A 14 12.25 12.88 -4.74
C SER A 14 12.67 12.99 -6.21
N VAL A 15 12.96 11.87 -6.88
CA VAL A 15 13.40 11.82 -8.27
C VAL A 15 12.21 11.60 -9.20
N ASP A 16 11.30 10.70 -8.84
CA ASP A 16 10.08 10.43 -9.59
C ASP A 16 8.88 10.30 -8.66
N ARG A 17 7.85 11.13 -8.84
CA ARG A 17 6.64 11.12 -7.99
C ARG A 17 5.77 9.88 -8.20
N ASN A 18 6.00 9.15 -9.28
CA ASN A 18 5.30 7.92 -9.64
C ASN A 18 6.20 6.69 -9.46
N CYS A 19 7.31 6.79 -8.72
CA CYS A 19 8.15 5.64 -8.47
C CYS A 19 7.37 4.56 -7.69
N ALA A 20 7.52 3.30 -8.11
CA ALA A 20 7.01 2.16 -7.36
C ALA A 20 8.02 1.80 -6.25
N LEU A 21 7.54 1.71 -5.01
CA LEU A 21 8.34 1.26 -3.89
C LEU A 21 8.25 -0.26 -3.74
N PRO A 22 9.36 -0.94 -3.43
CA PRO A 22 9.33 -2.39 -3.23
C PRO A 22 8.52 -2.76 -1.98
N MET A 23 7.88 -3.94 -2.00
CA MET A 23 7.01 -4.39 -0.90
C MET A 23 7.71 -4.41 0.46
N GLU A 24 9.00 -4.75 0.50
CA GLU A 24 9.81 -4.76 1.73
C GLU A 24 9.80 -3.40 2.45
N THR A 25 9.89 -2.31 1.69
CA THR A 25 9.80 -0.95 2.22
C THR A 25 8.39 -0.69 2.76
N ILE A 26 7.34 -1.09 2.03
CA ILE A 26 5.96 -0.86 2.45
C ILE A 26 5.57 -1.70 3.67
N GLN A 27 6.03 -2.95 3.76
CA GLN A 27 5.86 -3.84 4.91
C GLN A 27 6.55 -3.32 6.18
N SER A 28 7.58 -2.49 6.03
CA SER A 28 8.25 -1.86 7.19
C SER A 28 7.35 -0.87 7.94
N LEU A 29 6.24 -0.43 7.32
CA LEU A 29 5.27 0.45 7.96
C LEU A 29 4.66 -0.20 9.20
N PRO A 30 4.57 0.52 10.33
CA PRO A 30 4.03 -0.04 11.57
C PRO A 30 2.59 -0.54 11.41
N GLU A 31 1.80 0.07 10.52
CA GLU A 31 0.42 -0.32 10.23
C GLU A 31 0.30 -1.67 9.50
N LEU A 32 1.28 -2.00 8.65
CA LEU A 32 1.32 -3.25 7.89
C LEU A 32 2.11 -4.33 8.60
N LYS A 33 3.17 -3.96 9.33
CA LYS A 33 4.08 -4.88 10.03
C LYS A 33 3.37 -5.78 11.05
N VAL A 34 2.28 -5.29 11.63
CA VAL A 34 1.46 -6.05 12.59
C VAL A 34 0.39 -6.91 11.92
N ASN A 35 0.23 -6.79 10.60
CA ASN A 35 -0.83 -7.43 9.84
C ASN A 35 -0.32 -8.75 9.21
N PRO A 36 -0.87 -9.92 9.59
CA PRO A 36 -0.42 -11.22 9.05
C PRO A 36 -0.66 -11.36 7.54
N PHE A 37 -1.48 -10.50 6.93
CA PHE A 37 -1.74 -10.49 5.50
C PHE A 37 -0.92 -9.46 4.72
N GLN A 38 0.13 -8.87 5.32
CA GLN A 38 0.91 -7.79 4.71
C GLN A 38 1.42 -8.11 3.29
N ASP A 39 1.87 -9.34 3.04
CA ASP A 39 2.38 -9.77 1.73
C ASP A 39 1.25 -9.81 0.69
N ARG A 40 0.08 -10.33 1.07
CA ARG A 40 -1.10 -10.39 0.21
C ARG A 40 -1.69 -9.02 -0.04
N ILE A 41 -1.70 -8.15 0.95
CA ILE A 41 -2.11 -6.76 0.79
C ILE A 41 -1.21 -6.09 -0.24
N CYS A 42 0.12 -6.20 -0.11
CA CYS A 42 1.04 -5.61 -1.08
C CYS A 42 0.83 -6.16 -2.50
N GLN A 43 0.53 -7.45 -2.64
CA GLN A 43 0.23 -8.06 -3.94
C GLN A 43 -1.10 -7.57 -4.54
N VAL A 44 -2.18 -7.56 -3.76
CA VAL A 44 -3.52 -7.18 -4.24
C VAL A 44 -3.59 -5.71 -4.65
N PHE A 45 -2.85 -4.84 -3.96
CA PHE A 45 -2.79 -3.42 -4.30
C PHE A 45 -1.72 -3.09 -5.34
N SER A 46 -0.82 -4.02 -5.69
CA SER A 46 0.21 -3.77 -6.70
C SER A 46 -0.36 -3.89 -8.11
N THR A 47 -0.39 -2.78 -8.85
CA THR A 47 -0.85 -2.77 -10.25
C THR A 47 0.10 -3.52 -11.20
N ASN A 48 1.36 -3.73 -10.80
CA ASN A 48 2.39 -4.35 -11.65
C ASN A 48 2.62 -5.85 -11.36
N ASP A 49 1.82 -6.49 -10.50
CA ASP A 49 1.95 -7.90 -10.04
C ASP A 49 3.31 -8.28 -9.40
N ASN A 50 4.28 -7.36 -9.40
CA ASN A 50 5.62 -7.53 -8.82
C ASN A 50 5.66 -7.19 -7.32
N GLY A 51 4.52 -6.84 -6.72
CA GLY A 51 4.42 -6.43 -5.31
C GLY A 51 4.96 -5.02 -5.03
N ALA A 52 5.45 -4.32 -6.04
CA ALA A 52 5.85 -2.92 -5.90
C ALA A 52 4.60 -2.02 -5.94
N LEU A 53 4.51 -1.08 -5.01
CA LEU A 53 3.37 -0.18 -4.89
C LEU A 53 3.76 1.22 -5.32
N THR A 54 3.02 1.77 -6.28
CA THR A 54 3.12 3.19 -6.64
C THR A 54 2.49 4.07 -5.56
N PHE A 55 2.68 5.38 -5.66
CA PHE A 55 2.02 6.31 -4.75
C PHE A 55 0.49 6.23 -4.86
N GLU A 56 -0.05 6.00 -6.06
CA GLU A 56 -1.49 5.84 -6.28
C GLU A 56 -2.00 4.56 -5.62
N ASP A 57 -1.32 3.43 -5.84
CA ASP A 57 -1.65 2.15 -5.18
C ASP A 57 -1.63 2.27 -3.65
N PHE A 58 -0.64 2.99 -3.11
CA PHE A 58 -0.52 3.25 -1.68
C PHE A 58 -1.66 4.12 -1.13
N LEU A 59 -2.11 5.11 -1.91
CA LEU A 59 -3.28 5.91 -1.55
C LEU A 59 -4.57 5.10 -1.56
N ASP A 60 -4.75 4.24 -2.57
CA ASP A 60 -5.91 3.35 -2.66
C ASP A 60 -5.94 2.38 -1.49
N MET A 61 -4.80 1.78 -1.16
CA MET A 61 -4.66 0.95 0.03
C MET A 61 -5.12 1.70 1.28
N LEU A 62 -4.54 2.88 1.57
CA LEU A 62 -4.92 3.68 2.74
C LEU A 62 -6.40 4.11 2.71
N SER A 63 -6.96 4.36 1.53
CA SER A 63 -8.36 4.71 1.35
C SER A 63 -9.27 3.56 1.78
N VAL A 64 -8.96 2.33 1.37
CA VAL A 64 -9.72 1.12 1.76
C VAL A 64 -9.63 0.87 3.26
N PHE A 65 -8.45 1.02 3.86
CA PHE A 65 -8.25 0.83 5.30
C PHE A 65 -8.78 1.98 6.17
N ASN A 66 -9.17 3.11 5.59
CA ASN A 66 -9.73 4.24 6.33
C ASN A 66 -11.11 3.90 6.93
N ASP A 67 -11.44 4.48 8.09
CA ASP A 67 -12.77 4.33 8.70
C ASP A 67 -13.90 4.89 7.83
N LYS A 68 -13.59 5.87 6.98
CA LYS A 68 -14.57 6.54 6.12
C LYS A 68 -14.93 5.75 4.85
N SER A 69 -14.26 4.63 4.53
CA SER A 69 -14.59 3.84 3.35
C SER A 69 -15.81 2.94 3.59
N THR A 70 -16.53 2.64 2.51
CA THR A 70 -17.75 1.83 2.55
C THR A 70 -17.44 0.37 2.88
N LEU A 71 -18.38 -0.29 3.58
CA LEU A 71 -18.24 -1.70 3.94
C LEU A 71 -18.10 -2.61 2.71
N GLU A 72 -18.81 -2.29 1.62
CA GLU A 72 -18.77 -3.04 0.37
C GLU A 72 -17.35 -3.09 -0.22
N THR A 73 -16.67 -1.94 -0.29
CA THR A 73 -15.28 -1.88 -0.75
C THR A 73 -14.35 -2.66 0.17
N LYS A 74 -14.50 -2.54 1.50
CA LYS A 74 -13.69 -3.31 2.45
C LYS A 74 -13.87 -4.82 2.28
N LEU A 75 -15.10 -5.27 2.07
CA LEU A 75 -15.42 -6.67 1.85
C LEU A 75 -14.84 -7.17 0.53
N GLU A 76 -14.99 -6.41 -0.56
CA GLU A 76 -14.41 -6.76 -1.87
C GLU A 76 -12.90 -7.00 -1.75
N TYR A 77 -12.17 -6.08 -1.12
CA TYR A 77 -10.73 -6.24 -0.91
C TYR A 77 -10.40 -7.36 0.07
N ALA A 78 -11.19 -7.57 1.12
CA ALA A 78 -11.01 -8.69 2.04
C ALA A 78 -11.12 -10.05 1.32
N PHE A 79 -12.06 -10.19 0.39
CA PHE A 79 -12.19 -11.39 -0.45
C PHE A 79 -11.02 -11.55 -1.43
N ARG A 80 -10.42 -10.45 -1.92
CA ARG A 80 -9.24 -10.52 -2.78
C ARG A 80 -7.97 -10.90 -2.03
N ILE A 81 -7.88 -10.54 -0.74
CA ILE A 81 -6.71 -10.80 0.12
C ILE A 81 -6.71 -12.25 0.65
N TYR A 82 -7.89 -12.82 0.91
CA TYR A 82 -8.07 -14.18 1.45
C TYR A 82 -7.91 -15.25 0.37
#